data_AF-A0A2A2ND46-F1
#
_entry.id   AF-A0A2A2ND46-F1
#
_cell.length_a   1.000
_cell.length_b   1.000
_cell.length_c   1.000
_cell.angle_alpha   90.00
_cell.angle_beta   90.00
_cell.angle_gamma   90.00
#
_symmetry.space_group_name_H-M   'P 1'
#
loop_
_entity.id
_entity.type
_entity.pdbx_description
1 polymer ?
#
loop_
_entity_poly.entity_id
_entity_poly.type
_entity_poly.pdbx_seq_one_letter_code
_entity_poly.pdbx_strand_id
1 'polypeptide(L)'
;MVKYRWTCNACGFGNAAEAAHCSECGCVATASAEEIERVKDPKKYYRQRVLTDYRGRIQGLLSAPMLFVWVAQGEKGILGWLALIYFPVWVYWNRDIASHLYSTGWARYTATIYSLMYLGIAIFCPPTFEFLFLEQKGLLLWLMISQFYIFFLSKSGKALYLKYYREVGKSVENLKART
;
A
#
# COMPACT_ATOMS: atom_id res chain seq x y z
N MET A 1 38.78 26.10 -25.03
CA MET A 1 38.63 25.03 -24.01
C MET A 1 37.15 24.68 -23.89
N VAL A 2 36.76 23.45 -24.22
CA VAL A 2 35.38 22.97 -24.01
C VAL A 2 35.22 22.70 -22.51
N LYS A 3 34.54 23.59 -21.79
CA LYS A 3 34.20 23.34 -20.39
C LYS A 3 33.11 22.26 -20.34
N TYR A 4 33.37 21.16 -19.65
CA TYR A 4 32.38 20.11 -19.41
C TYR A 4 31.14 20.72 -18.74
N ARG A 5 29.96 20.28 -19.16
CA ARG A 5 28.67 20.68 -18.60
C ARG A 5 27.85 19.42 -18.37
N TRP A 6 27.15 19.35 -17.24
CA TRP A 6 26.23 18.25 -16.95
C TRP A 6 24.79 18.73 -17.10
N THR A 7 23.93 17.86 -17.63
CA THR A 7 22.52 18.18 -17.86
C THR A 7 21.68 17.69 -16.69
N CYS A 8 20.82 18.52 -16.15
CA CYS A 8 19.92 18.13 -15.08
C CYS A 8 18.85 17.14 -15.57
N ASN A 9 18.77 15.97 -14.95
CA ASN A 9 17.79 14.94 -15.31
C ASN A 9 16.33 15.30 -14.96
N ALA A 10 16.11 16.30 -14.10
CA ALA A 10 14.78 16.75 -13.72
C ALA A 10 14.19 17.76 -14.72
N CYS A 11 14.96 18.79 -15.09
CA CYS A 11 14.48 19.91 -15.91
C CYS A 11 15.18 20.06 -17.28
N GLY A 12 16.25 19.29 -17.54
CA GLY A 12 17.01 19.37 -18.80
C GLY A 12 17.99 20.55 -18.90
N PHE A 13 18.13 21.38 -17.86
CA PHE A 13 19.04 22.53 -17.88
C PHE A 13 20.51 22.10 -17.84
N GLY A 14 21.37 22.78 -18.61
CA GLY A 14 22.81 22.54 -18.64
C GLY A 14 23.55 23.33 -17.56
N ASN A 15 24.19 22.63 -16.63
CA ASN A 15 24.94 23.21 -15.51
C ASN A 15 26.45 23.13 -15.73
N ALA A 16 27.21 23.98 -15.05
CA ALA A 16 28.67 23.92 -15.04
C ALA A 16 29.17 22.63 -14.36
N ALA A 17 30.33 22.12 -14.78
CA ALA A 17 30.93 20.90 -14.22
C ALA A 17 31.04 20.92 -12.69
N GLU A 18 31.44 22.05 -12.11
CA GLU A 18 31.61 22.21 -10.65
C GLU A 18 30.31 22.47 -9.87
N ALA A 19 29.18 22.67 -10.55
CA ALA A 19 27.91 22.94 -9.86
C ALA A 19 27.36 21.64 -9.23
N ALA A 20 27.28 21.60 -7.90
CA ALA A 20 26.70 20.47 -7.16
C ALA A 20 25.16 20.39 -7.28
N HIS A 21 24.51 21.52 -7.57
CA HIS A 21 23.07 21.64 -7.73
C HIS A 21 22.73 22.29 -9.08
N CYS A 22 21.57 21.91 -9.63
CA CYS A 22 21.03 22.56 -10.80
C CYS A 22 20.60 23.98 -10.45
N SER A 23 21.07 24.97 -11.21
CA SER A 23 20.73 26.39 -10.97
C SER A 23 19.24 26.69 -11.17
N GLU A 24 18.57 25.96 -12.06
CA GLU A 24 17.15 26.18 -12.37
C GLU A 24 16.19 25.55 -11.36
N CYS A 25 16.38 24.26 -11.05
CA CYS A 25 15.42 23.48 -10.24
C CYS A 25 15.97 23.01 -8.88
N GLY A 26 17.23 23.32 -8.56
CA GLY A 26 17.89 22.94 -7.30
C GLY A 26 18.25 21.46 -7.17
N CYS A 27 17.91 20.62 -8.16
CA CYS A 27 18.19 19.18 -8.13
C CYS A 27 19.69 18.89 -8.08
N VAL A 28 20.13 17.99 -7.20
CA VAL A 28 21.55 17.65 -7.01
C VAL A 28 22.09 16.92 -8.24
N ALA A 29 23.36 17.11 -8.57
CA ALA A 29 24.02 16.39 -9.68
C ALA A 29 23.97 14.87 -9.50
N THR A 30 24.03 14.39 -8.26
CA THR A 30 23.93 12.98 -7.86
C THR A 30 22.54 12.60 -7.36
N ALA A 31 21.50 13.35 -7.74
CA ALA A 31 20.15 13.08 -7.27
C ALA A 31 19.71 11.67 -7.66
N SER A 32 19.10 10.96 -6.71
CA SER A 32 18.49 9.66 -6.96
C SER A 32 17.32 9.79 -7.94
N ALA A 33 16.91 8.66 -8.55
CA ALA A 33 15.73 8.63 -9.41
C ALA A 33 14.48 9.17 -8.68
N GLU A 34 14.34 8.91 -7.39
CA GLU A 34 13.23 9.39 -6.57
C GLU A 34 13.25 10.92 -6.40
N GLU A 35 14.42 11.50 -6.13
CA GLU A 35 14.60 12.94 -6.03
C GLU A 35 14.34 13.64 -7.37
N ILE A 36 14.79 13.05 -8.47
CA ILE A 36 14.54 13.57 -9.82
C ILE A 36 13.03 13.60 -10.11
N GLU A 37 12.30 12.52 -9.82
CA GLU A 37 10.84 12.48 -10.03
C GLU A 37 10.09 13.48 -9.14
N ARG A 38 10.52 13.64 -7.88
CA ARG A 38 9.95 14.61 -6.95
C ARG A 38 10.08 16.04 -7.46
N VAL A 39 11.21 16.41 -8.05
CA VAL A 39 11.45 17.75 -8.61
C VAL A 39 10.73 17.93 -9.95
N LYS A 40 10.74 16.90 -10.80
CA LYS A 40 10.17 16.94 -12.15
C LYS A 40 8.64 17.08 -12.15
N ASP A 41 7.94 16.31 -11.31
CA ASP A 41 6.49 16.40 -11.14
C ASP A 41 6.09 16.11 -9.69
N PRO A 42 6.13 17.14 -8.81
CA PRO A 42 5.87 16.96 -7.38
C PRO A 42 4.44 16.47 -7.10
N LYS A 43 3.47 16.84 -7.95
CA LYS A 43 2.06 16.42 -7.76
C LYS A 43 1.89 14.95 -8.08
N LYS A 44 2.48 14.48 -9.18
CA LYS A 44 2.45 13.05 -9.56
C LYS A 44 3.20 12.19 -8.55
N TYR A 45 4.40 12.61 -8.14
CA TYR A 45 5.19 11.91 -7.11
C TYR A 45 4.40 11.79 -5.80
N TYR A 46 3.83 12.89 -5.31
CA TYR A 46 3.02 12.87 -4.07
C TYR A 46 1.82 11.92 -4.20
N ARG A 47 1.10 11.96 -5.31
CA ARG A 47 -0.05 11.07 -5.54
C ARG A 47 0.35 9.59 -5.58
N GLN A 48 1.47 9.26 -6.22
CA GLN A 48 1.98 7.89 -6.26
C GLN A 48 2.42 7.42 -4.88
N ARG A 49 3.12 8.26 -4.12
CA ARG A 49 3.55 7.95 -2.76
C ARG A 49 2.36 7.65 -1.84
N VAL A 50 1.33 8.51 -1.86
CA VAL A 50 0.10 8.30 -1.06
C VAL A 50 -0.63 7.03 -1.51
N LEU A 51 -0.67 6.73 -2.81
CA LEU A 51 -1.28 5.50 -3.31
C LEU A 51 -0.53 4.24 -2.84
N THR A 52 0.79 4.24 -2.89
CA THR A 52 1.62 3.10 -2.47
C THR A 52 1.49 2.87 -0.96
N ASP A 53 1.55 3.94 -0.17
CA ASP A 53 1.32 3.89 1.28
C ASP A 53 -0.08 3.33 1.60
N TYR A 54 -1.11 3.91 0.98
CA TYR A 54 -2.49 3.47 1.13
C TYR A 54 -2.69 1.99 0.78
N ARG A 55 -2.09 1.53 -0.33
CA ARG A 55 -2.16 0.13 -0.76
C ARG A 55 -1.51 -0.81 0.25
N GLY A 56 -0.29 -0.49 0.70
CA GLY A 56 0.43 -1.32 1.67
C GLY A 56 -0.34 -1.45 2.98
N ARG A 57 -0.89 -0.33 3.47
CA ARG A 57 -1.65 -0.29 4.71
C ARG A 57 -3.01 -0.98 4.58
N ILE A 58 -3.80 -0.73 3.55
CA ILE A 58 -5.08 -1.47 3.39
C ILE A 58 -4.84 -2.95 3.16
N GLN A 59 -3.85 -3.33 2.34
CA GLN A 59 -3.54 -4.73 2.10
C GLN A 59 -3.11 -5.45 3.38
N GLY A 60 -2.32 -4.79 4.24
CA GLY A 60 -1.95 -5.32 5.55
C GLY A 60 -3.15 -5.56 6.47
N LEU A 61 -4.16 -4.68 6.44
CA LEU A 61 -5.38 -4.86 7.22
C LEU A 61 -6.25 -6.00 6.66
N LEU A 62 -6.34 -6.08 5.33
CA LEU A 62 -7.16 -7.05 4.62
C LEU A 62 -6.59 -8.47 4.63
N SER A 63 -5.29 -8.63 4.89
CA SER A 63 -4.61 -9.94 4.97
C SER A 63 -4.75 -10.63 6.34
N ALA A 64 -5.33 -9.98 7.35
CA ALA A 64 -5.48 -10.55 8.69
C ALA A 64 -6.21 -11.92 8.70
N PRO A 65 -7.36 -12.08 8.02
CA PRO A 65 -8.06 -13.36 8.01
C PRO A 65 -7.24 -14.46 7.35
N MET A 66 -6.41 -14.11 6.35
CA MET A 66 -5.50 -15.04 5.70
C MET A 66 -4.38 -15.49 6.65
N LEU A 67 -3.82 -14.57 7.45
CA LEU A 67 -2.85 -14.94 8.49
C LEU A 67 -3.46 -15.94 9.47
N PHE A 68 -4.72 -15.73 9.87
CA PHE A 68 -5.42 -16.66 10.74
C PHE A 68 -5.56 -18.06 10.12
N VAL A 69 -5.95 -18.16 8.84
CA VAL A 69 -5.99 -19.44 8.11
C VAL A 69 -4.64 -20.15 8.18
N TRP A 70 -3.55 -19.43 7.91
CA TRP A 70 -2.20 -19.98 7.94
C TRP A 70 -1.79 -20.48 9.33
N VAL A 71 -2.17 -19.78 10.41
CA VAL A 71 -1.90 -20.25 11.79
C VAL A 71 -2.74 -21.47 12.13
N ALA A 72 -4.04 -21.43 11.85
CA ALA A 72 -4.98 -22.50 12.15
C ALA A 72 -4.61 -23.83 11.47
N GLN A 73 -4.01 -23.76 10.29
CA GLN A 73 -3.62 -24.94 9.49
C GLN A 73 -2.23 -25.47 9.83
N GLY A 74 -1.54 -24.91 10.83
CA GLY A 74 -0.33 -25.47 11.39
C GLY A 74 0.93 -25.32 10.53
N GLU A 75 0.88 -24.64 9.37
CA GLU A 75 2.01 -24.58 8.44
C GLU A 75 3.26 -23.86 9.01
N LYS A 76 3.17 -23.08 10.11
CA LYS A 76 4.30 -22.23 10.61
C LYS A 76 4.45 -22.00 12.13
N GLY A 77 3.94 -22.87 13.00
CA GLY A 77 4.25 -22.86 14.45
C GLY A 77 4.25 -21.46 15.12
N ILE A 78 5.27 -21.17 15.95
CA ILE A 78 5.39 -19.95 16.78
C ILE A 78 5.36 -18.64 15.96
N LEU A 79 5.91 -18.62 14.74
CA LEU A 79 5.97 -17.41 13.92
C LEU A 79 4.58 -16.92 13.49
N GLY A 80 3.66 -17.86 13.22
CA GLY A 80 2.27 -17.53 12.91
C GLY A 80 1.56 -16.86 14.08
N TRP A 81 1.73 -17.42 15.29
CA TRP A 81 1.17 -16.86 16.51
C TRP A 81 1.74 -15.48 16.84
N LEU A 82 3.04 -15.27 16.67
CA LEU A 82 3.66 -13.95 16.82
C LEU A 82 3.08 -12.92 15.84
N ALA A 83 2.84 -13.32 14.59
CA ALA A 83 2.20 -12.44 13.61
C ALA A 83 0.76 -12.08 13.98
N LEU A 84 -0.03 -13.03 14.52
CA LEU A 84 -1.39 -12.76 15.01
C LEU A 84 -1.40 -11.83 16.23
N ILE A 85 -0.45 -11.98 17.16
CA ILE A 85 -0.35 -11.10 18.34
C ILE A 85 0.12 -9.69 17.95
N TYR A 86 1.01 -9.59 16.96
CA TYR A 86 1.47 -8.30 16.44
C TYR A 86 0.39 -7.55 15.66
N PHE A 87 -0.54 -8.28 15.03
CA PHE A 87 -1.58 -7.67 14.19
C PHE A 87 -2.43 -6.61 14.91
N PRO A 88 -2.98 -6.82 16.13
CA PRO A 88 -3.64 -5.77 16.90
C PRO A 88 -2.79 -4.51 17.14
N VAL A 89 -1.49 -4.68 17.44
CA VAL A 89 -0.55 -3.55 17.62
C VAL A 89 -0.39 -2.78 16.32
N TRP A 90 -0.25 -3.49 15.21
CA TRP A 90 -0.18 -2.90 13.89
C TRP A 90 -1.47 -2.16 13.50
N VAL A 91 -2.64 -2.72 13.83
CA VAL A 91 -3.95 -2.04 13.64
C VAL A 91 -4.04 -0.78 14.49
N TYR A 92 -3.58 -0.83 15.73
CA TYR A 92 -3.56 0.34 16.61
C TYR A 92 -2.73 1.49 16.03
N TRP A 93 -1.55 1.20 15.47
CA TRP A 93 -0.72 2.19 14.78
C TRP A 93 -1.33 2.69 13.47
N ASN A 94 -2.22 1.91 12.83
CA ASN A 94 -2.86 2.22 11.55
C ASN A 94 -4.36 2.49 11.68
N ARG A 95 -4.80 3.00 12.83
CA ARG A 95 -6.23 3.20 13.15
C ARG A 95 -6.96 4.15 12.20
N ASP A 96 -6.26 5.13 11.62
CA ASP A 96 -6.79 6.06 10.63
C ASP A 96 -7.26 5.33 9.37
N ILE A 97 -6.46 4.39 8.87
CA ILE A 97 -6.84 3.58 7.70
C ILE A 97 -7.89 2.55 8.04
N ALA A 98 -7.83 1.94 9.24
CA ALA A 98 -8.90 1.08 9.70
C ALA A 98 -10.24 1.85 9.75
N SER A 99 -10.26 3.01 10.40
CA SER A 99 -11.44 3.87 10.46
C SER A 99 -11.93 4.28 9.06
N HIS A 100 -11.01 4.64 8.15
CA HIS A 100 -11.35 4.97 6.77
C HIS A 100 -12.00 3.80 6.03
N LEU A 101 -11.42 2.60 6.12
CA LEU A 101 -11.96 1.38 5.51
C LEU A 101 -13.38 1.10 6.02
N TYR A 102 -13.58 1.20 7.33
CA TYR A 102 -14.88 0.95 7.96
C TYR A 102 -15.86 2.12 7.84
N SER A 103 -15.45 3.30 7.36
CA SER A 103 -16.32 4.47 7.18
C SER A 103 -17.36 4.30 6.06
N THR A 104 -17.10 3.40 5.10
CA THR A 104 -17.96 3.19 3.94
C THR A 104 -18.68 1.86 4.07
N GLY A 105 -20.01 1.86 3.97
CA GLY A 105 -20.82 0.63 4.09
C GLY A 105 -20.31 -0.48 3.17
N TRP A 106 -20.14 -0.17 1.88
CA TRP A 106 -19.59 -1.12 0.89
C TRP A 106 -18.26 -1.75 1.33
N ALA A 107 -17.28 -0.95 1.72
CA ALA A 107 -15.95 -1.44 2.10
C ALA A 107 -16.00 -2.34 3.35
N ARG A 108 -16.83 -1.96 4.33
CA ARG A 108 -17.12 -2.77 5.51
C ARG A 108 -17.73 -4.12 5.13
N TYR A 109 -18.82 -4.12 4.36
CA TYR A 109 -19.50 -5.36 3.96
C TYR A 109 -18.57 -6.28 3.16
N THR A 110 -17.84 -5.73 2.19
CA THR A 110 -16.88 -6.50 1.39
C THR A 110 -15.76 -7.08 2.26
N ALA A 111 -15.15 -6.29 3.15
CA ALA A 111 -14.10 -6.78 4.04
C ALA A 111 -14.62 -7.89 4.98
N THR A 112 -15.83 -7.74 5.52
CA THR A 112 -16.46 -8.76 6.37
C THR A 112 -16.74 -10.04 5.60
N ILE A 113 -17.28 -9.98 4.37
CA ILE A 113 -17.54 -11.16 3.54
C ILE A 113 -16.24 -11.92 3.28
N TYR A 114 -15.18 -11.23 2.83
CA TYR A 114 -13.88 -11.88 2.62
C TYR A 114 -13.34 -12.49 3.91
N SER A 115 -13.44 -11.80 5.03
CA SER A 115 -13.00 -12.32 6.34
C SER A 115 -13.73 -13.61 6.72
N LEU A 116 -15.05 -13.66 6.50
CA LEU A 116 -15.85 -14.86 6.75
C LEU A 116 -15.52 -16.00 5.79
N MET A 117 -15.24 -15.70 4.51
CA MET A 117 -14.80 -16.72 3.54
C MET A 117 -13.47 -17.35 3.94
N TYR A 118 -12.48 -16.54 4.32
CA TYR A 118 -11.20 -17.05 4.84
C TYR A 118 -11.42 -17.90 6.10
N LEU A 119 -12.24 -17.43 7.05
CA LEU A 119 -12.55 -18.21 8.26
C LEU A 119 -13.24 -19.53 7.94
N GLY A 120 -14.17 -19.54 6.97
CA GLY A 120 -14.82 -20.76 6.49
C GLY A 120 -13.81 -21.77 5.94
N ILE A 121 -12.85 -21.33 5.14
CA ILE A 121 -11.77 -22.20 4.64
C ILE A 121 -10.91 -22.74 5.79
N ALA A 122 -10.58 -21.91 6.79
CA ALA A 122 -9.80 -22.35 7.95
C ALA A 122 -10.48 -23.50 8.71
N ILE A 123 -11.81 -23.44 8.86
CA ILE A 123 -12.58 -24.39 9.68
C ILE A 123 -12.99 -25.64 8.89
N PHE A 124 -13.50 -25.46 7.68
CA PHE A 124 -14.15 -26.55 6.92
C PHE A 124 -13.21 -27.27 5.95
N CYS A 125 -12.03 -26.69 5.64
CA CYS A 125 -11.04 -27.28 4.75
C CYS A 125 -9.71 -27.48 5.48
N PRO A 126 -9.61 -28.43 6.43
CA PRO A 126 -8.33 -28.75 7.04
C PRO A 126 -7.40 -29.46 6.03
N PRO A 127 -6.08 -29.30 6.15
CA PRO A 127 -5.09 -29.81 5.18
C PRO A 127 -4.92 -31.34 5.19
N THR A 128 -5.84 -32.10 5.80
CA THR A 128 -5.70 -33.54 6.06
C THR A 128 -5.93 -34.43 4.83
N PHE A 129 -6.46 -33.89 3.74
CA PHE A 129 -6.73 -34.64 2.51
C PHE A 129 -5.91 -34.06 1.34
N GLU A 130 -5.00 -34.86 0.77
CA GLU A 130 -4.06 -34.41 -0.28
C GLU A 130 -4.75 -33.82 -1.53
N PHE A 131 -5.88 -34.38 -1.95
CA PHE A 131 -6.65 -33.86 -3.09
C PHE A 131 -7.26 -32.47 -2.80
N LEU A 132 -7.75 -32.26 -1.58
CA LEU A 132 -8.34 -30.98 -1.15
C LEU A 132 -7.28 -29.90 -0.92
N PHE A 133 -6.02 -30.27 -0.73
CA PHE A 133 -4.91 -29.33 -0.45
C PHE A 133 -4.60 -28.40 -1.63
N LEU A 134 -4.57 -28.92 -2.86
CA LEU A 134 -4.35 -28.12 -4.07
C LEU A 134 -5.53 -27.19 -4.35
N GLU A 135 -6.75 -27.72 -4.26
CA GLU A 135 -8.00 -26.97 -4.43
C GLU A 135 -8.13 -25.84 -3.41
N GLN A 136 -7.77 -26.11 -2.15
CA GLN A 136 -7.75 -25.13 -1.08
C GLN A 136 -6.75 -24.00 -1.33
N LYS A 137 -5.52 -24.32 -1.74
CA LYS A 137 -4.51 -23.31 -2.07
C LYS A 137 -4.93 -22.48 -3.28
N GLY A 138 -5.56 -23.11 -4.28
CA GLY A 138 -6.18 -22.44 -5.42
C GLY A 138 -7.27 -21.47 -4.99
N LEU A 139 -8.17 -21.89 -4.10
CA LEU A 139 -9.25 -21.06 -3.56
C LEU A 139 -8.71 -19.87 -2.75
N LEU A 140 -7.70 -20.07 -1.90
CA LEU A 140 -7.04 -18.99 -1.16
C LEU A 140 -6.38 -17.98 -2.10
N LEU A 141 -5.67 -18.45 -3.13
CA LEU A 141 -5.06 -17.58 -4.13
C LEU A 141 -6.13 -16.77 -4.89
N TRP A 142 -7.23 -17.42 -5.28
CA TRP A 142 -8.36 -16.77 -5.94
C TRP A 142 -9.01 -15.70 -5.05
N LEU A 143 -9.18 -15.98 -3.76
CA LEU A 143 -9.68 -15.00 -2.79
C LEU A 143 -8.74 -13.80 -2.67
N MET A 144 -7.43 -14.01 -2.58
CA MET A 144 -6.46 -12.91 -2.52
C MET A 144 -6.53 -12.02 -3.77
N ILE A 145 -6.54 -12.63 -4.97
CA ILE A 145 -6.56 -11.89 -6.23
C ILE A 145 -7.88 -11.11 -6.38
N SER A 146 -9.01 -11.76 -6.08
CA SER A 146 -10.32 -11.10 -6.17
C SER A 146 -10.45 -9.98 -5.14
N GLN A 147 -9.97 -10.17 -3.90
CA GLN A 147 -9.94 -9.14 -2.87
C GLN A 147 -9.11 -7.93 -3.33
N PHE A 148 -7.90 -8.17 -3.87
CA PHE A 148 -7.05 -7.11 -4.41
C PHE A 148 -7.75 -6.35 -5.55
N TYR A 149 -8.34 -7.07 -6.49
CA TYR A 149 -9.08 -6.47 -7.59
C TYR A 149 -10.23 -5.59 -7.10
N ILE A 150 -11.03 -6.09 -6.16
CA ILE A 150 -12.20 -5.37 -5.64
C ILE A 150 -11.79 -4.11 -4.88
N PHE A 151 -10.75 -4.16 -4.04
CA PHE A 151 -10.34 -3.00 -3.24
C PHE A 151 -9.50 -1.97 -4.01
N PHE A 152 -8.76 -2.36 -5.05
CA PHE A 152 -7.82 -1.46 -5.72
C PHE A 152 -8.09 -1.18 -7.20
N LEU A 153 -8.72 -2.10 -7.92
CA LEU A 153 -8.95 -1.97 -9.37
C LEU A 153 -10.40 -1.62 -9.72
N SER A 154 -11.36 -2.02 -8.88
CA SER A 154 -12.79 -1.74 -9.09
C SER A 154 -13.13 -0.24 -9.02
N LYS A 155 -14.29 0.14 -9.56
CA LYS A 155 -14.81 1.51 -9.47
C LYS A 155 -14.98 1.96 -8.02
N SER A 156 -15.52 1.08 -7.16
CA SER A 156 -15.74 1.34 -5.73
C SER A 156 -14.43 1.48 -4.97
N GLY A 157 -13.44 0.63 -5.27
CA GLY A 157 -12.10 0.71 -4.68
C GLY A 157 -11.38 2.01 -5.04
N LYS A 158 -11.45 2.42 -6.31
CA LYS A 158 -10.95 3.73 -6.77
C LYS A 158 -11.64 4.89 -6.06
N ALA A 159 -12.96 4.82 -5.86
CA ALA A 159 -13.70 5.84 -5.13
C ALA A 159 -13.28 5.92 -3.65
N LEU A 160 -13.07 4.78 -3.00
CA LEU A 160 -12.58 4.69 -1.63
C LEU A 160 -11.18 5.33 -1.49
N TYR A 161 -10.27 5.06 -2.43
CA TYR A 161 -8.96 5.70 -2.48
C TYR A 161 -9.06 7.22 -2.69
N LEU A 162 -9.91 7.67 -3.61
CA LEU A 162 -10.07 9.11 -3.89
C LEU A 162 -10.65 9.88 -2.69
N LYS A 163 -11.43 9.22 -1.84
CA LYS A 163 -11.92 9.79 -0.58
C LYS A 163 -10.76 9.97 0.39
N TYR A 164 -9.95 8.92 0.62
CA TYR A 164 -8.75 8.99 1.45
C TYR A 164 -7.76 10.07 0.98
N TYR A 165 -7.46 10.09 -0.32
CA TYR A 165 -6.53 11.06 -0.92
C TYR A 165 -6.97 12.51 -0.67
N ARG A 166 -8.28 12.78 -0.73
CA ARG A 166 -8.84 14.11 -0.43
C ARG A 166 -8.74 14.47 1.05
N GLU A 167 -8.95 13.52 1.95
CA GLU A 167 -8.82 13.73 3.40
C GLU A 167 -7.37 14.04 3.79
N VAL A 168 -6.41 13.29 3.24
CA VAL A 168 -4.98 13.55 3.44
C VAL A 168 -4.55 14.87 2.79
N GLY A 169 -5.09 15.21 1.62
CA GLY A 169 -4.83 16.52 0.98
C GLY A 169 -5.25 17.69 1.88
N LYS A 170 -6.47 17.63 2.44
CA LYS A 170 -6.99 18.66 3.35
C LYS A 170 -6.18 18.80 4.64
N SER A 171 -5.69 17.69 5.20
CA SER A 171 -4.89 17.75 6.43
C SER A 171 -3.54 18.45 6.19
N VAL A 172 -2.91 18.21 5.04
CA VAL A 172 -1.64 18.88 4.65
C VAL A 172 -1.84 20.38 4.42
N GLU A 173 -2.93 20.80 3.77
CA GLU A 173 -3.25 22.21 3.59
C GLU A 173 -3.51 22.93 4.92
N ASN A 174 -4.25 22.30 5.82
CA ASN A 174 -4.54 22.85 7.15
C ASN A 174 -3.30 22.98 8.04
N LEU A 175 -2.31 22.09 7.87
CA LEU A 175 -1.03 22.18 8.59
C LEU A 175 -0.20 23.36 8.09
N LYS A 176 -0.15 23.58 6.78
CA LYS A 176 0.55 24.74 6.18
C LYS A 176 -0.08 26.09 6.56
N ALA A 177 -1.38 26.13 6.83
CA ALA A 177 -2.07 27.35 7.25
C ALA A 177 -1.81 27.72 8.72
N ARG A 178 -1.20 26.84 9.52
CA ARG A 178 -0.90 27.04 10.95
C ARG A 178 0.58 27.28 11.25
N THR A 179 1.44 27.13 10.25
CA THR A 179 2.89 27.38 10.30
C THR A 179 3.22 28.63 9.52
#